data_AF-A0A965J2D4-F1
#
_entry.id   AF-A0A965J2D4-F1
#
_cell.length_a   1.000
_cell.length_b   1.000
_cell.length_c   1.000
_cell.angle_alpha   90.00
_cell.angle_beta   90.00
_cell.angle_gamma   90.00
#
_symmetry.space_group_name_H-M   'P 1'
#
loop_
_entity.id
_entity.type
_entity.pdbx_description
1 polymer ?
#
loop_
_entity_poly.entity_id
_entity_poly.type
_entity_poly.pdbx_seq_one_letter_code
_entity_poly.pdbx_strand_id
1 'polypeptide(L)'
;MHNLFEIDDWRIVENGFDPSKQKQAESIFSIGNGGFGQRANFEETYSGHSLQGSYVGGVFYPDKTRVGWWKNGYPEYFAKVLNSCNWIGINIEVNGEILDLNKQTILSFYRELDMKQG
;
A
#
# COMPACT_ATOMS: atom_id res chain seq x y z
N MET A 1 1.71 -21.72 7.69
CA MET A 1 1.21 -20.47 7.07
C MET A 1 -0.30 -20.54 7.10
N HIS A 2 -0.99 -19.56 7.66
CA HIS A 2 -2.45 -19.43 7.49
C HIS A 2 -2.71 -18.67 6.19
N ASN A 3 -3.58 -19.20 5.33
CA ASN A 3 -4.03 -18.49 4.13
C ASN A 3 -4.96 -17.35 4.57
N LEU A 4 -4.55 -16.11 4.28
CA LEU A 4 -5.34 -14.91 4.54
C LEU A 4 -6.39 -14.66 3.45
N PHE A 5 -6.12 -15.19 2.25
CA PHE A 5 -6.90 -14.92 1.05
C PHE A 5 -7.59 -16.18 0.58
N GLU A 6 -8.82 -16.02 0.12
CA GLU A 6 -9.57 -17.11 -0.50
C GLU A 6 -9.04 -17.41 -1.90
N ILE A 7 -9.28 -18.65 -2.34
CA ILE A 7 -8.89 -19.10 -3.67
C ILE A 7 -10.08 -18.87 -4.60
N ASP A 8 -9.89 -17.97 -5.56
CA ASP A 8 -10.81 -17.72 -6.68
C ASP A 8 -9.98 -17.61 -7.98
N ASP A 9 -10.57 -18.00 -9.10
CA ASP A 9 -9.88 -18.05 -10.39
C ASP A 9 -9.45 -16.67 -10.90
N TRP A 10 -10.22 -15.63 -10.56
CA TRP A 10 -10.06 -14.28 -11.09
C TRP A 10 -10.09 -13.19 -10.02
N ARG A 11 -10.32 -13.55 -8.77
CA ARG A 11 -10.36 -12.61 -7.66
C ARG A 11 -9.33 -12.98 -6.61
N ILE A 12 -8.79 -11.95 -5.97
CA ILE A 12 -8.15 -12.09 -4.66
C ILE A 12 -9.15 -11.56 -3.65
N VAL A 13 -9.54 -12.39 -2.69
CA VAL A 13 -10.56 -12.03 -1.70
C VAL A 13 -9.98 -12.17 -0.30
N GLU A 14 -10.21 -11.16 0.55
CA GLU A 14 -9.89 -11.18 1.97
C GLU A 14 -11.18 -11.02 2.78
N ASN A 15 -11.49 -12.04 3.57
CA ASN A 15 -12.62 -12.05 4.48
C ASN A 15 -12.12 -11.90 5.92
N GLY A 16 -12.58 -10.85 6.59
CA GLY A 16 -12.08 -10.44 7.90
C GLY A 16 -10.79 -9.63 7.82
N PHE A 17 -10.50 -8.87 8.88
CA PHE A 17 -9.35 -7.98 8.93
C PHE A 17 -8.35 -8.42 10.00
N ASP A 18 -7.09 -8.64 9.59
CA ASP A 18 -5.95 -8.88 10.49
C ASP A 18 -4.94 -7.72 10.37
N PRO A 19 -4.85 -6.82 11.38
CA PRO A 19 -3.92 -5.69 11.37
C PRO A 19 -2.45 -6.10 11.17
N SER A 20 -2.06 -7.31 11.60
CA SER A 20 -0.69 -7.83 11.45
C SER A 20 -0.32 -8.13 10.00
N LYS A 21 -1.33 -8.24 9.13
CA LYS A 21 -1.21 -8.60 7.72
C LYS A 21 -1.46 -7.45 6.77
N GLN A 22 -1.87 -6.29 7.27
CA GLN A 22 -2.26 -5.16 6.44
C GLN A 22 -1.19 -4.76 5.43
N LYS A 23 0.10 -4.69 5.82
CA LYS A 23 1.19 -4.37 4.88
C LYS A 23 1.35 -5.41 3.75
N GLN A 24 1.03 -6.68 4.01
CA GLN A 24 1.04 -7.73 2.99
C GLN A 24 -0.13 -7.52 2.03
N ALA A 25 -1.33 -7.33 2.56
CA ALA A 25 -2.53 -7.10 1.76
C ALA A 25 -2.45 -5.82 0.92
N GLU A 26 -1.94 -4.70 1.46
CA GLU A 26 -1.62 -3.49 0.69
C GLU A 26 -0.76 -3.76 -0.54
N SER A 27 0.16 -4.72 -0.46
CA SER A 27 1.03 -5.12 -1.58
C SER A 27 0.28 -5.98 -2.60
N ILE A 28 -0.56 -6.90 -2.12
CA ILE A 28 -1.25 -7.89 -2.96
C ILE A 28 -2.40 -7.24 -3.74
N PHE A 29 -3.14 -6.34 -3.09
CA PHE A 29 -4.28 -5.63 -3.69
C PHE A 29 -3.87 -4.35 -4.42
N SER A 30 -2.57 -4.13 -4.66
CA SER A 30 -2.08 -2.94 -5.36
C SER A 30 -2.65 -2.83 -6.79
N ILE A 31 -2.90 -1.60 -7.24
CA ILE A 31 -3.42 -1.31 -8.58
C ILE A 31 -2.47 -0.39 -9.36
N GLY A 32 -2.55 -0.43 -10.69
CA GLY A 32 -1.78 0.45 -11.56
C GLY A 32 -2.14 0.29 -13.04
N ASN A 33 -1.81 1.31 -13.84
CA ASN A 33 -2.18 1.39 -15.26
C ASN A 33 -0.97 1.63 -16.18
N GLY A 34 0.25 1.41 -15.67
CA GLY A 34 1.50 1.69 -16.38
C GLY A 34 1.96 3.15 -16.34
N GLY A 35 1.04 4.11 -16.18
CA GLY A 35 1.37 5.52 -15.97
C GLY A 35 1.59 5.87 -14.49
N PHE A 36 0.76 5.32 -13.61
CA PHE A 36 0.94 5.38 -12.16
C PHE A 36 0.43 4.09 -11.52
N GLY A 37 0.77 3.91 -10.25
CA GLY A 37 0.28 2.80 -9.44
C GLY A 37 0.35 3.13 -7.96
N GLN A 38 -0.36 2.37 -7.15
CA GLN A 38 -0.40 2.56 -5.72
C GLN A 38 -0.61 1.25 -4.99
N ARG A 39 -0.20 1.24 -3.73
CA ARG A 39 -0.56 0.19 -2.79
C ARG A 39 -2.04 0.32 -2.44
N ALA A 40 -2.67 -0.79 -2.07
CA ALA A 40 -4.03 -0.79 -1.53
C ALA A 40 -4.04 -0.30 -0.07
N ASN A 41 -3.54 0.91 0.14
CA ASN A 41 -3.69 1.63 1.38
C ASN A 41 -5.17 1.96 1.57
N PHE A 42 -5.64 1.97 2.82
CA PHE A 42 -6.94 2.53 3.13
C PHE A 42 -6.95 4.02 2.76
N GLU A 43 -8.04 4.45 2.13
CA GLU A 43 -8.28 5.85 1.80
C GLU A 43 -8.51 6.68 3.06
N GLU A 44 -9.22 6.12 4.05
CA GLU A 44 -9.42 6.71 5.37
C GLU A 44 -8.17 6.68 6.25
N THR A 45 -8.29 7.22 7.47
CA THR A 45 -7.22 7.16 8.45
C THR A 45 -6.97 5.70 8.86
N TYR A 46 -5.71 5.28 8.81
CA TYR A 46 -5.27 4.01 9.39
C TYR A 46 -4.01 4.22 10.21
N SER A 47 -4.12 4.08 11.53
CA SER A 47 -2.99 4.32 12.45
C SER A 47 -2.11 3.10 12.71
N GLY A 48 -2.47 1.95 12.13
CA GLY A 48 -1.74 0.69 12.30
C GLY A 48 -0.46 0.61 11.47
N HIS A 49 0.25 -0.51 11.57
CA HIS A 49 1.46 -0.74 10.78
C HIS A 49 1.13 -0.88 9.29
N SER A 50 1.58 0.10 8.50
CA SER A 50 1.26 0.26 7.08
C SER A 50 2.50 0.72 6.30
N LEU A 51 2.48 0.60 4.98
CA LEU A 51 3.40 1.30 4.09
C LEU A 51 2.58 2.09 3.07
N GLN A 52 2.47 3.41 3.26
CA GLN A 52 1.84 4.27 2.27
C GLN A 52 2.68 4.34 0.99
N GLY A 53 2.05 4.20 -0.17
CA GLY A 53 2.77 4.17 -1.43
C GLY A 53 1.91 4.50 -2.64
N SER A 54 2.17 5.66 -3.24
CA SER A 54 1.63 6.10 -4.53
C SER A 54 2.81 6.47 -5.43
N TYR A 55 2.84 6.02 -6.68
CA TYR A 55 4.01 6.12 -7.54
C TYR A 55 3.64 6.55 -8.95
N VAL A 56 4.40 7.48 -9.52
CA VAL A 56 4.21 7.96 -10.90
C VAL A 56 5.37 7.48 -11.76
N GLY A 57 5.05 6.86 -12.90
CA GLY A 57 6.03 6.35 -13.86
C GLY A 57 6.93 7.47 -14.38
N GLY A 58 8.24 7.22 -14.38
CA GLY A 58 9.25 8.19 -14.83
C GLY A 58 9.61 9.26 -13.81
N VAL A 59 8.92 9.36 -12.67
CA VAL A 59 9.25 10.31 -11.60
C VAL A 59 10.16 9.62 -10.57
N PHE A 60 11.42 10.02 -10.54
CA PHE A 60 12.40 9.46 -9.60
C PHE A 60 13.29 10.55 -8.99
N TYR A 61 13.97 10.17 -7.91
CA TYR A 61 14.97 11.02 -7.27
C TYR A 61 16.34 10.33 -7.28
N PRO A 62 17.41 11.04 -7.68
CA PRO A 62 18.78 10.54 -7.61
C PRO A 62 19.29 10.65 -6.17
N ASP A 63 18.88 9.72 -5.31
CA ASP A 63 19.28 9.74 -3.90
C ASP A 63 20.77 9.44 -3.76
N LYS A 64 21.50 10.24 -2.97
CA LYS A 64 22.96 10.14 -2.90
C LYS A 64 23.38 8.76 -2.41
N THR A 65 24.36 8.17 -3.10
CA THR A 65 24.88 6.85 -2.74
C THR A 65 25.38 6.84 -1.29
N ARG A 66 24.79 5.96 -0.48
CA ARG A 66 25.22 5.63 0.88
C ARG A 66 25.80 4.22 0.90
N VAL A 67 27.08 4.13 1.21
CA VAL A 67 27.83 2.87 1.31
C VAL A 67 28.70 2.88 2.55
N GLY A 68 29.04 1.71 3.08
CA GLY A 68 29.96 1.60 4.22
C GLY A 68 31.35 2.13 3.88
N TRP A 69 31.89 1.77 2.70
CA TRP A 69 33.19 2.23 2.20
C TRP A 69 33.12 2.46 0.69
N TRP A 70 33.69 3.57 0.22
CA TRP A 70 33.68 3.92 -1.20
C TRP A 70 34.61 3.02 -2.03
N LYS A 71 34.25 2.79 -3.30
CA LYS A 71 35.06 2.05 -4.28
C LYS A 71 35.05 2.79 -5.62
N ASN A 72 36.14 2.65 -6.37
CA ASN A 72 36.23 3.20 -7.72
C ASN A 72 35.15 2.59 -8.62
N GLY A 73 34.41 3.44 -9.33
CA GLY A 73 33.30 3.03 -10.19
C GLY A 73 31.93 3.00 -9.53
N TYR A 74 31.81 3.33 -8.23
CA TYR A 74 30.49 3.49 -7.62
C TYR A 74 29.72 4.66 -8.22
N PRO A 75 28.40 4.48 -8.46
CA PRO A 75 27.57 5.56 -8.95
C PRO A 75 27.42 6.65 -7.89
N GLU A 76 27.23 7.89 -8.33
CA GLU A 76 27.03 9.03 -7.42
C GLU A 76 25.67 8.97 -6.70
N TYR A 77 24.69 8.30 -7.31
CA TYR A 77 23.33 8.19 -6.78
C TYR A 77 22.70 6.82 -7.04
N PHE A 78 21.64 6.55 -6.28
CA PHE A 78 20.72 5.45 -6.43
C PHE A 78 19.34 6.02 -6.80
N ALA A 79 18.89 5.78 -8.03
CA ALA A 79 17.60 6.25 -8.49
C ALA A 79 16.46 5.51 -7.77
N LYS A 80 15.54 6.24 -7.17
CA LYS A 80 14.36 5.70 -6.48
C LYS A 80 13.11 6.36 -7.03
N VAL A 81 12.10 5.57 -7.38
CA VAL A 81 10.76 6.11 -7.62
C VAL A 81 10.26 6.70 -6.30
N LEU A 82 9.79 7.94 -6.35
CA LEU A 82 9.34 8.64 -5.16
C LEU A 82 7.95 8.15 -4.75
N ASN A 83 7.75 8.00 -3.44
CA ASN A 83 6.40 8.03 -2.91
C ASN A 83 5.83 9.42 -3.18
N SER A 84 4.84 9.47 -4.06
CA SER A 84 4.22 10.67 -4.60
C SER A 84 3.16 11.19 -3.63
N CYS A 85 2.46 12.27 -4.00
CA CYS A 85 1.36 12.79 -3.19
C CYS A 85 0.29 11.72 -2.95
N ASN A 86 -0.23 11.64 -1.72
CA ASN A 86 -1.40 10.82 -1.43
C ASN A 86 -2.65 11.46 -2.05
N TRP A 87 -3.13 10.90 -3.16
CA TRP A 87 -4.31 11.41 -3.88
C TRP A 87 -5.61 10.68 -3.54
N ILE A 88 -5.56 9.56 -2.81
CA ILE A 88 -6.76 8.81 -2.40
C ILE A 88 -7.25 9.16 -1.00
N GLY A 89 -6.44 9.88 -0.23
CA GLY A 89 -6.73 10.18 1.18
C GLY A 89 -8.07 10.90 1.38
N ILE A 90 -8.93 10.33 2.23
CA ILE A 90 -10.17 10.92 2.70
C ILE A 90 -10.21 10.91 4.23
N ASN A 91 -10.94 11.86 4.81
CA ASN A 91 -11.18 11.90 6.25
C ASN A 91 -12.64 11.54 6.51
N ILE A 92 -12.88 10.46 7.25
CA ILE A 92 -14.22 10.02 7.64
C ILE A 92 -14.35 10.17 9.15
N GLU A 93 -15.43 10.81 9.58
CA GLU A 93 -15.78 11.00 10.98
C GLU A 93 -17.27 10.70 11.18
N VAL A 94 -17.61 10.00 12.25
CA VAL A 94 -18.98 9.70 12.66
C VAL A 94 -19.15 10.12 14.12
N ASN A 95 -20.05 11.07 14.38
CA ASN A 95 -20.34 11.57 15.73
C ASN A 95 -19.10 12.05 16.52
N GLY A 96 -18.12 12.68 15.86
CA GLY A 96 -16.88 13.11 16.52
C GLY A 96 -15.76 12.07 16.53
N GLU A 97 -16.01 10.84 16.07
CA GLU A 97 -15.03 9.75 16.04
C GLU A 97 -14.48 9.52 14.64
N ILE A 98 -13.16 9.62 14.49
CA ILE A 98 -12.46 9.35 13.23
C ILE A 98 -12.52 7.84 12.93
N LEU A 99 -12.88 7.47 11.71
CA LEU A 99 -12.80 6.11 11.22
C LEU A 99 -11.33 5.67 11.13
N ASP A 100 -10.99 4.64 11.89
CA ASP A 100 -9.65 4.06 11.98
C ASP A 100 -9.76 2.57 12.35
N LEU A 101 -9.65 1.72 11.32
CA LEU A 101 -9.79 0.26 11.45
C LEU A 101 -8.76 -0.37 12.41
N ASN A 102 -7.66 0.33 12.74
CA ASN A 102 -6.70 -0.14 13.73
C ASN A 102 -7.19 0.02 15.18
N LYS A 103 -8.17 0.89 15.43
CA LYS A 103 -8.66 1.21 16.78
C LYS A 103 -10.07 0.67 17.06
N GLN A 104 -10.88 0.55 16.02
CA GLN A 104 -12.29 0.23 16.15
C GLN A 104 -12.54 -1.28 16.16
N THR A 105 -13.70 -1.68 16.70
CA THR A 105 -14.17 -3.07 16.59
C THR A 105 -14.79 -3.29 15.23
N ILE A 106 -14.22 -4.21 14.46
CA ILE A 106 -14.69 -4.53 13.11
C ILE A 106 -15.69 -5.68 13.20
N LEU A 107 -16.93 -5.43 12.78
CA LEU A 107 -18.00 -6.44 12.77
C LEU A 107 -17.92 -7.34 11.54
N SER A 108 -17.56 -6.78 10.40
CA SER A 108 -17.39 -7.48 9.12
C SER A 108 -16.41 -6.70 8.25
N PHE A 109 -15.55 -7.41 7.53
CA PHE A 109 -14.61 -6.83 6.59
C PHE A 109 -14.56 -7.69 5.33
N TYR A 110 -14.55 -7.03 4.18
CA TYR A 110 -14.44 -7.63 2.86
C TYR A 110 -13.55 -6.75 2.00
N ARG A 111 -12.56 -7.35 1.35
CA ARG A 111 -11.74 -6.70 0.33
C ARG A 111 -11.57 -7.64 -0.85
N GLU A 112 -11.72 -7.12 -2.06
CA GLU A 112 -11.61 -7.85 -3.32
C GLU A 112 -10.75 -7.09 -4.32
N LEU A 113 -9.95 -7.83 -5.09
CA LEU A 113 -9.35 -7.38 -6.34
C LEU A 113 -9.90 -8.24 -7.48
N ASP A 114 -10.61 -7.66 -8.44
CA ASP A 114 -11.07 -8.35 -9.66
C ASP A 114 -10.01 -8.22 -10.76
N MET A 115 -9.24 -9.29 -10.97
CA MET A 115 -8.13 -9.28 -11.93
C MET A 115 -8.59 -9.15 -13.39
N LYS A 116 -9.87 -9.36 -13.72
CA LYS A 116 -10.39 -9.13 -15.08
C LYS A 116 -10.69 -7.66 -15.35
N GLN A 117 -11.09 -6.91 -14.32
CA GLN A 117 -11.57 -5.55 -14.46
C GLN A 117 -10.59 -4.50 -13.94
N GLY A 118 -9.61 -4.93 -13.14
CA GLY A 118 -8.64 -4.04 -12.50
C GLY A 118 -9.18 -3.59 -11.16
#